data_AF-A0A327QNK8-F1
#
_entry.id   AF-A0A327QNK8-F1
#
_cell.length_a   1.000
_cell.length_b   1.000
_cell.length_c   1.000
_cell.angle_alpha   90.00
_cell.angle_beta   90.00
_cell.angle_gamma   90.00
#
_symmetry.space_group_name_H-M   'P 1'
#
loop_
_entity.id
_entity.type
_entity.pdbx_description
1 polymer ?
#
loop_
_entity_poly.entity_id
_entity_poly.type
_entity_poly.pdbx_seq_one_letter_code
_entity_poly.pdbx_strand_id
1 'polypeptide(L)'
;MKYIVTLVACCIYSITLVAQSLEIHQMNVGQGDGALIIVRDVVKLKAIIEKYAKKTKIPDNPAEYIRYAMSNNLDVKNTIKFAVLIDAGAGKAQADKIKKYMAKVGVKRVTHSILSHFHGDHYGGLQYLFTQANNFPEIAAYDRGLNGEGPTISKTAEHTVYNRFENTMKKKHKTATLETNIALGDKINMQCIVADGETFDGIMKIKDEDDALIDFTSSDENDYSLGWILQYGAFRFYTNGDLRGLPSEFHLETTLADALRNHDKSKFVSVADGNALEGGHVCSFKVSHHGSAESTNDYFLTVIKPSTAIVSSGIQKKFLHPRIEVVEVLDAATKYKWNIQEWKDPEMKKDRSKFQYTNTIKNVFYTSMMNADLYETSGKYTDKQIQFIQNTSNEKKSNGIVGGDIVLVVEDKNIDTESNYIVFWNGEKGDDVLISSEQIKSLQGKKAKQPDAQNPKKAGLIRYQCHTATQVKHYKYTK
;
A
#
# COMPACT_ATOMS: atom_id res chain seq x y z
N MET A 1 42.92 -27.06 50.66
CA MET A 1 41.84 -26.80 49.67
C MET A 1 41.87 -25.33 49.28
N LYS A 2 42.24 -25.01 48.04
CA LYS A 2 42.14 -23.65 47.49
C LYS A 2 40.75 -23.50 46.89
N TYR A 3 39.95 -22.56 47.40
CA TYR A 3 38.69 -22.17 46.78
C TYR A 3 38.99 -21.27 45.57
N ILE A 4 38.72 -21.78 44.37
CA ILE A 4 38.68 -20.99 43.15
C ILE A 4 37.30 -20.33 43.10
N VAL A 5 37.25 -19.01 43.26
CA VAL A 5 36.05 -18.22 43.01
C VAL A 5 36.02 -17.93 41.51
N THR A 6 35.17 -18.65 40.78
CA THR A 6 34.90 -18.34 39.37
C THR A 6 33.97 -17.12 39.31
N LEU A 7 34.53 -15.96 38.97
CA LEU A 7 33.75 -14.78 38.59
C LEU A 7 33.03 -15.08 37.27
N VAL A 8 31.72 -15.30 37.32
CA VAL A 8 30.87 -15.29 36.13
C VAL A 8 30.69 -13.83 35.73
N ALA A 9 31.45 -13.41 34.72
CA ALA A 9 31.18 -12.15 34.04
C ALA A 9 29.84 -12.30 33.30
N CYS A 10 28.77 -11.73 33.88
CA CYS A 10 27.54 -11.46 33.14
C CYS A 10 27.87 -10.42 32.06
N CYS A 11 28.27 -10.88 30.87
CA CYS A 11 28.17 -10.08 29.67
C CYS A 11 26.69 -9.76 29.46
N ILE A 12 26.26 -8.59 29.93
CA ILE A 12 25.02 -7.97 29.47
C ILE A 12 25.25 -7.72 27.98
N TYR A 13 24.80 -8.66 27.15
CA TYR A 13 24.53 -8.36 25.75
C TYR A 13 23.43 -7.31 25.78
N SER A 14 23.82 -6.03 25.77
CA SER A 14 22.95 -4.96 25.32
C SER A 14 22.55 -5.38 23.90
N ILE A 15 21.37 -5.96 23.76
CA ILE A 15 20.74 -6.15 22.45
C ILE A 15 20.65 -4.73 21.92
N THR A 16 21.59 -4.34 21.07
CA THR A 16 21.45 -3.14 20.26
C THR A 16 20.22 -3.41 19.40
N LEU A 17 19.06 -2.90 19.85
CA LEU A 17 17.89 -2.77 19.01
C LEU A 17 18.41 -2.16 17.71
N VAL A 18 18.27 -2.87 16.60
CA VAL A 18 18.59 -2.31 15.31
C VAL A 18 17.56 -1.21 15.09
N ALA A 19 17.92 0.04 15.39
CA ALA A 19 17.01 1.17 15.24
C ALA A 19 16.78 1.42 13.75
N GLN A 20 15.70 0.85 13.24
CA GLN A 20 15.24 0.98 11.88
C GLN A 20 13.77 1.40 11.86
N SER A 21 13.38 2.10 10.80
CA SER A 21 11.99 2.36 10.48
C SER A 21 11.65 1.70 9.15
N LEU A 22 10.40 1.28 9.02
CA LEU A 22 9.80 0.92 7.74
C LEU A 22 8.96 2.11 7.25
N GLU A 23 9.22 2.56 6.03
CA GLU A 23 8.51 3.66 5.41
C GLU A 23 7.87 3.17 4.11
N ILE A 24 6.59 3.51 3.89
CA ILE A 24 5.86 3.17 2.67
C ILE A 24 5.37 4.47 2.07
N HIS A 25 5.96 4.86 0.94
CA HIS A 25 5.65 6.08 0.23
C HIS A 25 4.80 5.74 -1.00
N GLN A 26 3.48 5.86 -0.88
CA GLN A 26 2.59 5.78 -2.03
C GLN A 26 2.62 7.12 -2.77
N MET A 27 3.23 7.14 -3.95
CA MET A 27 3.44 8.35 -4.73
C MET A 27 2.24 8.61 -5.65
N ASN A 28 1.90 9.89 -5.85
CA ASN A 28 0.94 10.25 -6.88
C ASN A 28 1.60 10.17 -8.26
N VAL A 29 1.24 9.17 -9.04
CA VAL A 29 1.70 9.01 -10.42
C VAL A 29 0.58 9.23 -11.45
N GLY A 30 -0.54 9.83 -11.04
CA GLY A 30 -1.76 9.95 -11.83
C GLY A 30 -2.59 8.67 -11.77
N GLN A 31 -3.24 8.30 -12.89
CA GLN A 31 -3.83 6.97 -13.01
C GLN A 31 -2.69 5.96 -13.22
N GLY A 32 -2.43 5.16 -12.18
CA GLY A 32 -1.35 4.19 -12.13
C GLY A 32 -0.86 3.97 -10.71
N ASP A 33 0.10 3.05 -10.58
CA ASP A 33 0.73 2.73 -9.31
C ASP A 33 2.19 3.15 -9.25
N GLY A 34 2.61 3.56 -8.05
CA GLY A 34 4.00 3.83 -7.74
C GLY A 34 4.18 3.89 -6.23
N ALA A 35 4.84 2.89 -5.66
CA ALA A 35 5.15 2.84 -4.24
C ALA A 35 6.66 2.69 -4.01
N LEU A 36 7.21 3.46 -3.09
CA LEU A 36 8.59 3.34 -2.65
C LEU A 36 8.61 2.90 -1.18
N ILE A 37 9.02 1.66 -0.94
CA ILE A 37 9.25 1.12 0.40
C ILE A 37 10.70 1.40 0.78
N ILE A 38 10.93 1.97 1.96
CA ILE A 38 12.27 2.26 2.49
C ILE A 38 12.42 1.61 3.86
N VAL A 39 13.54 0.94 4.06
CA VAL A 39 14.02 0.59 5.40
C VAL A 39 15.16 1.55 5.73
N ARG A 40 14.96 2.37 6.76
CA ARG A 40 15.87 3.46 7.11
C ARG A 40 16.64 3.17 8.38
N ASP A 41 17.91 3.57 8.39
CA ASP A 41 18.74 3.69 9.58
C ASP A 41 18.33 4.93 10.37
N VAL A 42 17.57 4.70 11.45
CA VAL A 42 17.01 5.76 12.28
C VAL A 42 18.10 6.48 13.08
N VAL A 43 19.20 5.79 13.44
CA VAL A 43 20.33 6.40 14.16
C VAL A 43 21.02 7.43 13.27
N LYS A 44 21.29 7.08 12.01
CA LYS A 44 21.88 8.02 11.05
C LYS A 44 20.95 9.19 10.74
N LEU A 45 19.65 8.93 10.57
CA LEU A 45 18.68 10.00 10.35
C LEU A 45 18.64 10.95 11.55
N LYS A 46 18.62 10.42 12.78
CA LYS A 46 18.67 11.21 14.00
C LYS A 46 19.91 12.09 14.06
N ALA A 47 21.09 11.55 13.73
CA ALA A 47 22.33 12.32 13.72
C ALA A 47 22.30 13.49 12.72
N ILE A 48 21.66 13.31 11.55
CA ILE A 48 21.43 14.39 10.57
C ILE A 48 20.52 15.46 11.17
N ILE A 49 19.41 15.03 11.80
CA ILE A 49 18.45 15.93 12.45
C ILE A 49 19.13 16.69 13.58
N GLU A 50 19.90 16.05 14.45
CA GLU A 50 20.62 16.69 15.58
C GLU A 50 21.63 17.75 15.12
N LYS A 51 22.30 17.52 13.97
CA LYS A 51 23.18 18.52 13.37
C LYS A 51 22.43 19.78 12.93
N TYR A 52 21.19 19.63 12.46
CA TYR A 52 20.33 20.73 12.02
C TYR A 52 19.58 21.41 13.19
N ALA A 53 19.04 20.60 14.10
CA ALA A 53 18.09 20.99 15.14
C ALA A 53 18.73 21.70 16.34
N LYS A 54 20.01 22.11 16.28
CA LYS A 54 20.61 22.99 17.31
C LYS A 54 19.80 24.28 17.59
N LYS A 55 18.78 24.59 16.76
CA LYS A 55 17.84 25.71 16.89
C LYS A 55 16.35 25.31 17.04
N THR A 56 15.97 24.04 17.02
CA THR A 56 14.56 23.58 17.07
C THR A 56 14.39 22.29 17.88
N LYS A 57 13.21 22.05 18.45
CA LYS A 57 12.94 20.79 19.18
C LYS A 57 12.89 19.61 18.20
N ILE A 58 13.70 18.57 18.46
CA ILE A 58 13.66 17.29 17.75
C ILE A 58 12.40 16.53 18.19
N PRO A 59 11.67 15.85 17.27
CA PRO A 59 10.55 15.00 17.67
C PRO A 59 10.98 13.94 18.70
N ASP A 60 10.12 13.65 19.67
CA ASP A 60 10.42 12.63 20.67
C ASP A 60 10.22 11.20 20.10
N ASN A 61 9.32 11.05 19.12
CA ASN A 61 9.02 9.79 18.44
C ASN A 61 9.84 9.64 17.14
N PRO A 62 10.67 8.58 16.99
CA PRO A 62 11.47 8.36 15.78
C PRO A 62 10.66 8.16 14.49
N ALA A 63 9.41 7.67 14.57
CA ALA A 63 8.53 7.58 13.40
C ALA A 63 8.32 8.94 12.72
N GLU A 64 8.46 10.05 13.44
CA GLU A 64 8.29 11.41 12.91
C GLU A 64 9.57 11.99 12.29
N TYR A 65 10.71 11.31 12.40
CA TYR A 65 12.00 11.85 11.94
C TYR A 65 12.01 12.13 10.44
N ILE A 66 11.50 11.22 9.62
CA ILE A 66 11.50 11.42 8.17
C ILE A 66 10.56 12.57 7.78
N ARG A 67 9.38 12.66 8.41
CA ARG A 67 8.47 13.80 8.22
C ARG A 67 9.16 15.11 8.57
N TYR A 68 9.80 15.18 9.74
CA TYR A 68 10.55 16.35 10.19
C TYR A 68 11.65 16.72 9.18
N ALA A 69 12.42 15.74 8.72
CA ALA A 69 13.49 15.96 7.76
C ALA A 69 12.96 16.48 6.41
N MET A 70 11.86 15.91 5.91
CA MET A 70 11.19 16.37 4.70
C MET A 70 10.66 17.80 4.83
N SER A 71 10.00 18.14 5.95
CA SER A 71 9.47 19.49 6.19
C SER A 71 10.57 20.56 6.31
N ASN A 72 11.78 20.17 6.72
CA ASN A 72 12.93 21.07 6.82
C ASN A 72 13.91 20.95 5.62
N ASN A 73 13.55 20.20 4.57
CA ASN A 73 14.39 19.95 3.39
C ASN A 73 15.81 19.47 3.73
N LEU A 74 15.93 18.57 4.70
CA LEU A 74 17.24 18.03 5.10
C LEU A 74 17.76 17.03 4.07
N ASP A 75 19.08 17.04 3.83
CA ASP A 75 19.72 15.99 3.03
C ASP A 75 19.84 14.71 3.87
N VAL A 76 18.96 13.76 3.61
CA VAL A 76 18.86 12.48 4.34
C VAL A 76 19.57 11.32 3.62
N LYS A 77 20.50 11.60 2.70
CA LYS A 77 21.32 10.57 2.05
C LYS A 77 22.09 9.73 3.07
N ASN A 78 22.47 8.52 2.66
CA ASN A 78 23.23 7.53 3.46
C ASN A 78 22.49 6.99 4.70
N THR A 79 21.19 7.26 4.81
CA THR A 79 20.32 6.69 5.84
C THR A 79 19.54 5.47 5.35
N ILE A 80 19.60 5.13 4.06
CA ILE A 80 18.83 4.03 3.47
C ILE A 80 19.59 2.70 3.69
N LYS A 81 18.89 1.70 4.23
CA LYS A 81 19.35 0.29 4.29
C LYS A 81 18.81 -0.51 3.11
N PHE A 82 17.51 -0.41 2.88
CA PHE A 82 16.84 -1.01 1.73
C PHE A 82 15.88 -0.01 1.10
N ALA A 83 15.67 -0.14 -0.21
CA ALA A 83 14.66 0.59 -0.96
C ALA A 83 14.06 -0.33 -2.02
N VAL A 84 12.74 -0.46 -2.04
CA VAL A 84 11.98 -1.27 -3.00
C VAL A 84 11.03 -0.35 -3.76
N LEU A 85 11.13 -0.31 -5.08
CA LEU A 85 10.17 0.38 -5.92
C LEU A 85 9.16 -0.63 -6.48
N ILE A 86 7.87 -0.40 -6.25
CA ILE A 86 6.78 -1.17 -6.82
C ILE A 86 6.09 -0.29 -7.85
N ASP A 87 6.13 -0.71 -9.12
CA ASP A 87 5.57 0.02 -10.26
C ASP A 87 6.12 1.46 -10.40
N ALA A 88 5.76 2.16 -11.49
CA ALA A 88 6.23 3.52 -11.71
C ALA A 88 5.32 4.40 -12.58
N GLY A 89 4.03 4.10 -12.66
CA GLY A 89 3.09 4.91 -13.43
C GLY A 89 3.26 4.80 -14.95
N ALA A 90 2.55 5.67 -15.67
CA ALA A 90 2.32 5.57 -17.11
C ALA A 90 3.52 5.88 -18.04
N GLY A 91 4.56 6.58 -17.58
CA GLY A 91 5.59 7.02 -18.50
C GLY A 91 6.67 7.94 -17.94
N LYS A 92 7.31 8.67 -18.85
CA LYS A 92 8.49 9.49 -18.53
C LYS A 92 8.22 10.57 -17.47
N ALA A 93 7.05 11.21 -17.49
CA ALA A 93 6.70 12.23 -16.51
C ALA A 93 6.66 11.66 -15.09
N GLN A 94 6.03 10.49 -14.92
CA GLN A 94 5.99 9.75 -13.67
C GLN A 94 7.39 9.30 -13.26
N ALA A 95 8.20 8.78 -14.18
CA ALA A 95 9.60 8.44 -13.92
C ALA A 95 10.42 9.64 -13.41
N ASP A 96 10.28 10.81 -14.04
CA ASP A 96 10.98 12.03 -13.62
C ASP A 96 10.53 12.50 -12.23
N LYS A 97 9.23 12.36 -11.92
CA LYS A 97 8.68 12.64 -10.59
C LYS A 97 9.23 11.68 -9.54
N ILE A 98 9.16 10.37 -9.78
CA ILE A 98 9.70 9.34 -8.89
C ILE A 98 11.19 9.57 -8.64
N LYS A 99 11.97 9.87 -9.69
CA LYS A 99 13.41 10.16 -9.55
C LYS A 99 13.68 11.38 -8.66
N LYS A 100 12.91 12.46 -8.81
CA LYS A 100 13.00 13.64 -7.93
C LYS A 100 12.61 13.29 -6.50
N TYR A 101 11.55 12.50 -6.33
CA TYR A 101 11.07 12.06 -5.03
C TYR A 101 12.08 11.17 -4.29
N MET A 102 12.62 10.15 -4.97
CA MET A 102 13.69 9.30 -4.47
C MET A 102 14.87 10.14 -3.95
N ALA A 103 15.32 11.14 -4.73
CA ALA A 103 16.38 12.04 -4.30
C ALA A 103 16.02 12.85 -3.04
N LYS A 104 14.77 13.33 -2.95
CA LYS A 104 14.24 14.06 -1.78
C LYS A 104 14.22 13.19 -0.51
N VAL A 105 13.91 11.90 -0.62
CA VAL A 105 13.91 10.97 0.53
C VAL A 105 15.24 10.24 0.75
N GLY A 106 16.30 10.65 0.02
CA GLY A 106 17.66 10.17 0.18
C GLY A 106 17.99 8.86 -0.55
N VAL A 107 17.09 8.36 -1.40
CA VAL A 107 17.27 7.17 -2.23
C VAL A 107 17.98 7.55 -3.52
N LYS A 108 19.22 7.09 -3.67
CA LYS A 108 19.99 7.23 -4.91
C LYS A 108 19.70 6.10 -5.90
N ARG A 109 19.54 4.89 -5.37
CA ARG A 109 19.26 3.64 -6.09
C ARG A 109 18.37 2.76 -5.23
N VAL A 110 17.57 1.93 -5.88
CA VAL A 110 16.76 0.93 -5.18
C VAL A 110 17.54 -0.36 -5.02
N THR A 111 17.28 -1.07 -3.94
CA THR A 111 17.78 -2.44 -3.75
C THR A 111 16.99 -3.43 -4.59
N HIS A 112 15.66 -3.24 -4.65
CA HIS A 112 14.75 -4.10 -5.38
C HIS A 112 13.79 -3.27 -6.23
N SER A 113 13.29 -3.87 -7.31
CA SER A 113 12.11 -3.37 -8.03
C SER A 113 11.10 -4.50 -8.16
N ILE A 114 9.82 -4.17 -8.15
CA ILE A 114 8.72 -5.09 -8.44
C ILE A 114 7.86 -4.43 -9.51
N LEU A 115 7.55 -5.18 -10.56
CA LEU A 115 6.53 -4.86 -11.54
C LEU A 115 5.34 -5.78 -11.26
N SER A 116 4.20 -5.21 -10.85
CA SER A 116 3.04 -6.01 -10.46
C SER A 116 2.45 -6.79 -11.64
N HIS A 117 2.29 -6.12 -12.79
CA HIS A 117 1.84 -6.68 -14.06
C HIS A 117 2.26 -5.74 -15.21
N PHE A 118 1.98 -6.13 -16.46
CA PHE A 118 2.61 -5.50 -17.63
C PHE A 118 1.86 -4.30 -18.24
N HIS A 119 0.79 -3.79 -17.60
CA HIS A 119 0.10 -2.61 -18.10
C HIS A 119 0.95 -1.33 -18.04
N GLY A 120 0.62 -0.41 -18.94
CA GLY A 120 1.39 0.81 -19.19
C GLY A 120 1.45 1.75 -17.98
N ASP A 121 0.39 1.85 -17.20
CA ASP A 121 0.27 2.64 -15.96
C ASP A 121 1.00 2.03 -14.74
N HIS A 122 1.67 0.90 -14.94
CA HIS A 122 2.55 0.26 -13.95
C HIS A 122 3.99 0.21 -14.46
N TYR A 123 4.19 -0.39 -15.64
CA TYR A 123 5.48 -0.55 -16.28
C TYR A 123 6.05 0.76 -16.86
N GLY A 124 5.18 1.66 -17.31
CA GLY A 124 5.51 2.73 -18.22
C GLY A 124 6.60 3.66 -17.71
N GLY A 125 6.68 3.93 -16.41
CA GLY A 125 7.76 4.72 -15.81
C GLY A 125 9.05 3.92 -15.59
N LEU A 126 8.96 2.61 -15.33
CA LEU A 126 10.14 1.76 -15.06
C LEU A 126 11.06 1.72 -16.27
N GLN A 127 10.49 1.65 -17.48
CA GLN A 127 11.28 1.68 -18.70
C GLN A 127 12.13 2.96 -18.82
N TYR A 128 11.69 4.09 -18.27
CA TYR A 128 12.48 5.33 -18.29
C TYR A 128 13.45 5.42 -17.11
N LEU A 129 13.06 4.92 -15.94
CA LEU A 129 13.93 4.89 -14.75
C LEU A 129 15.18 4.03 -14.98
N PHE A 130 15.02 2.88 -15.66
CA PHE A 130 16.05 1.86 -15.81
C PHE A 130 16.77 1.85 -17.16
N THR A 131 16.70 2.94 -17.93
CA THR A 131 17.46 3.09 -19.20
C THR A 131 18.91 3.53 -19.03
N GLN A 132 19.26 4.09 -17.87
CA GLN A 132 20.60 4.61 -17.61
C GLN A 132 21.44 3.56 -16.88
N ALA A 133 22.70 3.39 -17.30
CA ALA A 133 23.61 2.32 -16.84
C ALA A 133 23.75 2.18 -15.30
N ASN A 134 23.37 3.22 -14.53
CA ASN A 134 23.56 3.31 -13.09
C ASN A 134 22.26 3.28 -12.25
N ASN A 135 21.09 3.08 -12.86
CA ASN A 135 19.81 3.16 -12.16
C ASN A 135 19.15 1.81 -11.84
N PHE A 136 19.79 0.68 -12.21
CA PHE A 136 19.23 -0.64 -11.95
C PHE A 136 19.16 -0.98 -10.45
N PRO A 137 18.17 -1.81 -10.05
CA PRO A 137 18.14 -2.39 -8.73
C PRO A 137 19.44 -3.08 -8.35
N GLU A 138 19.92 -2.85 -7.14
CA GLU A 138 21.20 -3.38 -6.68
C GLU A 138 21.17 -4.90 -6.48
N ILE A 139 20.01 -5.46 -6.09
CA ILE A 139 19.85 -6.86 -5.71
C ILE A 139 19.05 -7.64 -6.75
N ALA A 140 17.76 -7.32 -6.93
CA ALA A 140 16.87 -8.03 -7.86
C ALA A 140 15.71 -7.16 -8.36
N ALA A 141 15.13 -7.55 -9.48
CA ALA A 141 13.95 -6.96 -10.07
C ALA A 141 12.94 -8.08 -10.37
N TYR A 142 11.76 -8.01 -9.77
CA TYR A 142 10.73 -9.03 -9.87
C TYR A 142 9.62 -8.62 -10.83
N ASP A 143 9.13 -9.57 -11.61
CA ASP A 143 7.84 -9.52 -12.29
C ASP A 143 7.09 -10.85 -12.11
N ARG A 144 5.88 -10.93 -12.66
CA ARG A 144 5.05 -12.14 -12.60
C ARG A 144 5.53 -13.29 -13.50
N GLY A 145 6.54 -13.09 -14.34
CA GLY A 145 6.93 -14.05 -15.37
C GLY A 145 5.87 -14.26 -16.44
N LEU A 146 5.96 -15.41 -17.11
CA LEU A 146 5.00 -15.88 -18.12
C LEU A 146 4.71 -17.38 -17.91
N ASN A 147 4.61 -17.83 -16.66
CA ASN A 147 4.62 -19.26 -16.33
C ASN A 147 3.21 -19.86 -16.43
N GLY A 148 2.78 -20.22 -17.64
CA GLY A 148 1.56 -21.01 -17.84
C GLY A 148 0.69 -20.48 -18.97
N GLU A 149 -0.22 -21.31 -19.46
CA GLU A 149 -1.09 -21.09 -20.63
C GLU A 149 -2.16 -19.99 -20.43
N GLY A 150 -1.86 -18.93 -19.67
CA GLY A 150 -2.55 -17.64 -19.79
C GLY A 150 -2.42 -17.10 -21.22
N PRO A 151 -3.35 -16.22 -21.63
CA PRO A 151 -3.94 -16.28 -22.97
C PRO A 151 -2.92 -16.62 -24.04
N THR A 152 -3.17 -17.75 -24.69
CA THR A 152 -2.41 -18.40 -25.75
C THR A 152 -2.00 -17.44 -26.88
N ILE A 153 -1.08 -16.49 -26.69
CA ILE A 153 -0.80 -15.51 -27.72
C ILE A 153 0.67 -15.09 -27.69
N SER A 154 1.48 -15.86 -28.41
CA SER A 154 2.66 -15.28 -29.04
C SER A 154 2.24 -13.98 -29.77
N LYS A 155 2.79 -12.83 -29.36
CA LYS A 155 2.64 -11.46 -29.96
C LYS A 155 1.67 -10.46 -29.28
N THR A 156 1.43 -10.52 -27.97
CA THR A 156 0.73 -9.41 -27.26
C THR A 156 1.68 -8.30 -26.79
N ALA A 157 1.13 -7.15 -26.37
CA ALA A 157 1.90 -6.01 -25.87
C ALA A 157 2.66 -6.37 -24.58
N GLU A 158 2.09 -7.24 -23.77
CA GLU A 158 2.58 -7.72 -22.47
C GLU A 158 3.86 -8.54 -22.64
N HIS A 159 3.94 -9.42 -23.66
CA HIS A 159 5.19 -10.11 -24.01
C HIS A 159 6.31 -9.15 -24.38
N THR A 160 5.98 -8.04 -25.06
CA THR A 160 6.99 -7.03 -25.40
C THR A 160 7.49 -6.34 -24.13
N VAL A 161 6.61 -6.07 -23.18
CA VAL A 161 6.95 -5.50 -21.87
C VAL A 161 7.82 -6.47 -21.06
N TYR A 162 7.40 -7.73 -20.91
CA TYR A 162 8.17 -8.78 -20.24
C TYR A 162 9.58 -8.88 -20.83
N ASN A 163 9.70 -9.12 -22.14
CA ASN A 163 10.99 -9.25 -22.80
C ASN A 163 11.85 -7.99 -22.62
N ARG A 164 11.25 -6.79 -22.66
CA ARG A 164 11.98 -5.55 -22.42
C ARG A 164 12.47 -5.47 -20.98
N PHE A 165 11.63 -5.79 -20.01
CA PHE A 165 11.99 -5.75 -18.59
C PHE A 165 13.08 -6.78 -18.27
N GLU A 166 12.92 -8.03 -18.69
CA GLU A 166 13.89 -9.11 -18.56
C GLU A 166 15.24 -8.71 -19.18
N ASN A 167 15.26 -8.26 -20.44
CA ASN A 167 16.49 -7.84 -21.12
C ASN A 167 17.16 -6.62 -20.46
N THR A 168 16.36 -5.73 -19.88
CA THR A 168 16.85 -4.54 -19.16
C THR A 168 17.52 -4.95 -17.85
N MET A 169 16.90 -5.87 -17.10
CA MET A 169 17.37 -6.31 -15.78
C MET A 169 18.46 -7.39 -15.84
N LYS A 170 18.50 -8.19 -16.91
CA LYS A 170 19.48 -9.27 -17.14
C LYS A 170 19.52 -10.20 -15.92
N LYS A 171 20.72 -10.47 -15.38
CA LYS A 171 20.93 -11.31 -14.18
C LYS A 171 20.19 -10.87 -12.92
N LYS A 172 19.65 -9.64 -12.90
CA LYS A 172 18.87 -9.11 -11.77
C LYS A 172 17.38 -9.43 -11.91
N HIS A 173 16.90 -9.78 -13.10
CA HIS A 173 15.54 -10.25 -13.30
C HIS A 173 15.29 -11.54 -12.50
N LYS A 174 14.09 -11.63 -11.94
CA LYS A 174 13.54 -12.78 -11.23
C LYS A 174 12.04 -12.84 -11.51
N THR A 175 11.52 -14.02 -11.80
CA THR A 175 10.07 -14.26 -11.73
C THR A 175 9.70 -14.50 -10.27
N ALA A 176 8.72 -13.76 -9.78
CA ALA A 176 8.16 -14.00 -8.45
C ALA A 176 7.24 -15.22 -8.46
N THR A 177 7.25 -15.94 -7.36
CA THR A 177 6.43 -17.13 -7.07
C THR A 177 5.91 -17.01 -5.64
N LEU A 178 5.00 -17.89 -5.24
CA LEU A 178 4.52 -17.97 -3.85
C LEU A 178 5.63 -18.34 -2.83
N GLU A 179 6.77 -18.86 -3.29
CA GLU A 179 7.96 -19.08 -2.45
C GLU A 179 8.83 -17.82 -2.31
N THR A 180 8.55 -16.78 -3.11
CA THR A 180 9.35 -15.56 -3.13
C THR A 180 9.11 -14.75 -1.87
N ASN A 181 10.19 -14.59 -1.08
CA ASN A 181 10.23 -13.76 0.10
C ASN A 181 11.44 -12.81 0.04
N ILE A 182 11.18 -11.51 0.17
CA ILE A 182 12.23 -10.49 0.20
C ILE A 182 12.49 -10.09 1.65
N ALA A 183 13.63 -10.50 2.20
CA ALA A 183 14.08 -10.07 3.52
C ALA A 183 14.67 -8.65 3.45
N LEU A 184 14.12 -7.72 4.24
CA LEU A 184 14.45 -6.29 4.21
C LEU A 184 15.01 -5.79 5.55
N GLY A 185 16.09 -6.41 6.03
CA GLY A 185 16.67 -6.09 7.33
C GLY A 185 16.01 -6.87 8.47
N ASP A 186 16.15 -6.36 9.70
CA ASP A 186 15.73 -7.14 10.87
C ASP A 186 14.21 -7.19 10.98
N LYS A 187 13.63 -8.40 10.97
CA LYS A 187 12.18 -8.66 11.12
C LYS A 187 11.26 -7.99 10.09
N ILE A 188 11.80 -7.49 8.98
CA ILE A 188 11.01 -6.99 7.86
C ILE A 188 11.08 -8.01 6.73
N ASN A 189 9.92 -8.50 6.31
CA ASN A 189 9.81 -9.44 5.20
C ASN A 189 8.69 -9.00 4.25
N MET A 190 8.82 -9.34 2.98
CA MET A 190 7.81 -9.11 1.97
C MET A 190 7.55 -10.41 1.24
N GLN A 191 6.40 -11.03 1.53
CA GLN A 191 5.99 -12.33 1.02
C GLN A 191 5.07 -12.16 -0.19
N CYS A 192 5.38 -12.83 -1.29
CA CYS A 192 4.46 -12.94 -2.42
C CYS A 192 3.32 -13.89 -2.05
N ILE A 193 2.08 -13.43 -2.25
CA ILE A 193 0.86 -14.15 -1.86
C ILE A 193 -0.06 -14.44 -3.05
N VAL A 194 0.18 -13.76 -4.18
CA VAL A 194 -0.42 -14.04 -5.49
C VAL A 194 0.68 -13.91 -6.52
N ALA A 195 0.82 -14.90 -7.38
CA ALA A 195 1.69 -14.83 -8.54
C ALA A 195 1.02 -15.51 -9.73
N ASP A 196 0.85 -14.78 -10.84
CA ASP A 196 0.46 -15.34 -12.14
C ASP A 196 -0.85 -16.17 -12.10
N GLY A 197 -1.86 -15.70 -11.35
CA GLY A 197 -3.14 -16.40 -11.22
C GLY A 197 -3.14 -17.56 -10.20
N GLU A 198 -2.10 -17.69 -9.38
CA GLU A 198 -2.01 -18.67 -8.31
C GLU A 198 -1.95 -18.04 -6.92
N THR A 199 -2.48 -18.77 -5.94
CA THR A 199 -2.41 -18.49 -4.50
C THR A 199 -1.89 -19.73 -3.76
N PHE A 200 -1.71 -19.67 -2.43
CA PHE A 200 -1.30 -20.83 -1.65
C PHE A 200 -2.28 -22.02 -1.70
N ASP A 201 -3.55 -21.78 -2.05
CA ASP A 201 -4.57 -22.82 -2.27
C ASP A 201 -4.54 -23.36 -3.73
N GLY A 202 -3.61 -22.91 -4.57
CA GLY A 202 -3.45 -23.29 -5.98
C GLY A 202 -3.97 -22.24 -6.95
N ILE A 203 -4.31 -22.69 -8.17
CA ILE A 203 -4.85 -21.84 -9.23
C ILE A 203 -6.14 -21.17 -8.75
N MET A 204 -6.21 -19.86 -8.95
CA MET A 204 -7.35 -19.04 -8.56
C MET A 204 -8.61 -19.44 -9.31
N LYS A 205 -9.78 -19.05 -8.81
CA LYS A 205 -11.06 -19.48 -9.40
C LYS A 205 -11.79 -18.33 -10.10
N ILE A 206 -12.46 -18.67 -11.20
CA ILE A 206 -13.44 -17.83 -11.89
C ILE A 206 -14.77 -18.59 -12.00
N LYS A 207 -15.84 -17.89 -12.36
CA LYS A 207 -17.13 -18.52 -12.67
C LYS A 207 -17.25 -18.81 -14.16
N ASP A 208 -17.75 -20.00 -14.50
CA ASP A 208 -18.22 -20.30 -15.85
C ASP A 208 -19.65 -19.77 -16.10
N GLU A 209 -20.17 -20.04 -17.30
CA GLU A 209 -21.52 -19.63 -17.72
C GLU A 209 -22.65 -20.21 -16.86
N ASP A 210 -22.38 -21.33 -16.16
CA ASP A 210 -23.30 -22.02 -15.26
C ASP A 210 -23.09 -21.63 -13.78
N ASP A 211 -22.34 -20.55 -13.51
CA ASP A 211 -22.05 -20.03 -12.17
C ASP A 211 -21.15 -21.00 -11.33
N ALA A 212 -20.51 -21.99 -11.95
CA ALA A 212 -19.63 -22.96 -11.30
C ALA A 212 -18.18 -22.44 -11.20
N LEU A 213 -17.50 -22.76 -10.10
CA LEU A 213 -16.11 -22.36 -9.89
C LEU A 213 -15.16 -23.27 -10.68
N ILE A 214 -14.45 -22.69 -11.62
CA ILE A 214 -13.44 -23.37 -12.46
C ILE A 214 -12.06 -22.73 -12.26
N ASP A 215 -11.01 -23.43 -12.71
CA ASP A 215 -9.66 -22.88 -12.72
C ASP A 215 -9.58 -21.63 -13.59
N PHE A 216 -8.86 -20.64 -13.07
CA PHE A 216 -8.65 -19.35 -13.72
C PHE A 216 -7.97 -19.51 -15.07
N THR A 217 -8.63 -18.97 -16.10
CA THR A 217 -8.04 -18.66 -17.40
C THR A 217 -8.58 -17.30 -17.84
N SER A 218 -7.73 -16.28 -17.92
CA SER A 218 -8.16 -14.94 -18.36
C SER A 218 -7.29 -14.39 -19.46
N SER A 219 -7.87 -13.56 -20.32
CA SER A 219 -7.13 -12.77 -21.29
C SER A 219 -6.71 -11.39 -20.76
N ASP A 220 -7.15 -11.01 -19.57
CA ASP A 220 -6.84 -9.69 -18.98
C ASP A 220 -5.57 -9.77 -18.13
N GLU A 221 -4.61 -8.89 -18.44
CA GLU A 221 -3.32 -8.82 -17.76
C GLU A 221 -3.44 -8.46 -16.27
N ASN A 222 -4.51 -7.73 -15.88
CA ASN A 222 -4.75 -7.37 -14.49
C ASN A 222 -4.83 -8.61 -13.57
N ASP A 223 -5.39 -9.70 -14.09
CA ASP A 223 -5.66 -10.90 -13.31
C ASP A 223 -4.39 -11.69 -12.94
N TYR A 224 -3.29 -11.43 -13.63
CA TYR A 224 -1.99 -12.04 -13.36
C TYR A 224 -1.13 -11.20 -12.41
N SER A 225 -1.69 -10.12 -11.84
CA SER A 225 -0.98 -9.20 -10.95
C SER A 225 -0.31 -9.91 -9.76
N LEU A 226 0.90 -9.48 -9.43
CA LEU A 226 1.57 -9.89 -8.21
C LEU A 226 0.92 -9.29 -6.97
N GLY A 227 0.64 -10.13 -5.98
CA GLY A 227 0.18 -9.78 -4.65
C GLY A 227 1.26 -9.95 -3.59
N TRP A 228 1.34 -9.01 -2.65
CA TRP A 228 2.37 -8.98 -1.60
C TRP A 228 1.82 -8.59 -0.23
N ILE A 229 2.38 -9.23 0.80
CA ILE A 229 2.28 -8.79 2.19
C ILE A 229 3.66 -8.38 2.68
N LEU A 230 3.81 -7.11 3.03
CA LEU A 230 4.96 -6.55 3.71
C LEU A 230 4.69 -6.54 5.22
N GLN A 231 5.54 -7.19 6.00
CA GLN A 231 5.38 -7.32 7.44
C GLN A 231 6.60 -6.76 8.18
N TYR A 232 6.34 -5.99 9.25
CA TYR A 232 7.33 -5.59 10.25
C TYR A 232 6.76 -5.82 11.66
N GLY A 233 7.17 -6.93 12.28
CA GLY A 233 6.60 -7.39 13.55
C GLY A 233 5.08 -7.53 13.46
N ALA A 234 4.33 -6.75 14.25
CA ALA A 234 2.87 -6.74 14.29
C ALA A 234 2.21 -5.92 13.16
N PHE A 235 2.98 -5.19 12.36
CA PHE A 235 2.45 -4.38 11.25
C PHE A 235 2.44 -5.19 9.95
N ARG A 236 1.34 -5.09 9.19
CA ARG A 236 1.21 -5.65 7.83
C ARG A 236 0.67 -4.62 6.83
N PHE A 237 1.27 -4.58 5.66
CA PHE A 237 0.80 -3.82 4.51
C PHE A 237 0.55 -4.73 3.31
N TYR A 238 -0.56 -4.51 2.62
CA TYR A 238 -0.98 -5.28 1.46
C TYR A 238 -0.97 -4.44 0.17
N THR A 239 -0.54 -5.05 -0.93
CA THR A 239 -0.68 -4.50 -2.29
C THR A 239 -0.71 -5.62 -3.32
N ASN A 240 -1.53 -5.49 -4.37
CA ASN A 240 -1.75 -6.52 -5.39
C ASN A 240 -1.91 -5.97 -6.81
N GLY A 241 -1.37 -4.77 -7.08
CA GLY A 241 -1.55 -4.13 -8.38
C GLY A 241 -3.03 -3.98 -8.71
N ASP A 242 -3.43 -4.58 -9.83
CA ASP A 242 -4.75 -4.41 -10.42
C ASP A 242 -5.59 -5.69 -10.43
N LEU A 243 -5.21 -6.67 -9.60
CA LEU A 243 -5.93 -7.94 -9.44
C LEU A 243 -7.43 -7.70 -9.25
N ARG A 244 -8.24 -8.33 -10.10
CA ARG A 244 -9.70 -8.19 -10.08
C ARG A 244 -10.34 -9.10 -9.03
N GLY A 245 -11.65 -8.94 -8.82
CA GLY A 245 -12.34 -9.57 -7.71
C GLY A 245 -13.86 -9.47 -7.74
N LEU A 246 -14.49 -9.43 -8.91
CA LEU A 246 -15.95 -9.30 -9.02
C LEU A 246 -16.74 -10.55 -8.60
N PRO A 247 -17.75 -10.44 -7.72
CA PRO A 247 -18.62 -11.56 -7.34
C PRO A 247 -19.39 -12.22 -8.50
N SER A 248 -19.66 -11.48 -9.57
CA SER A 248 -20.42 -11.98 -10.72
C SER A 248 -19.56 -12.73 -11.74
N GLU A 249 -18.24 -12.46 -11.82
CA GLU A 249 -17.40 -12.90 -12.95
C GLU A 249 -16.02 -13.42 -12.49
N PHE A 250 -15.30 -12.67 -11.66
CA PHE A 250 -13.90 -12.92 -11.32
C PHE A 250 -13.71 -13.12 -9.81
N HIS A 251 -13.65 -14.36 -9.32
CA HIS A 251 -13.53 -14.69 -7.89
C HIS A 251 -12.08 -14.63 -7.39
N LEU A 252 -11.24 -13.81 -8.01
CA LEU A 252 -9.80 -13.83 -7.77
C LEU A 252 -9.45 -13.29 -6.37
N GLU A 253 -9.84 -12.07 -6.02
CA GLU A 253 -9.69 -11.56 -4.65
C GLU A 253 -10.38 -12.45 -3.59
N THR A 254 -11.45 -13.16 -3.95
CA THR A 254 -12.14 -14.11 -3.06
C THR A 254 -11.31 -15.35 -2.81
N THR A 255 -10.76 -15.95 -3.86
CA THR A 255 -9.85 -17.09 -3.74
C THR A 255 -8.60 -16.70 -2.95
N LEU A 256 -8.09 -15.49 -3.16
CA LEU A 256 -6.99 -14.95 -2.36
C LEU A 256 -7.39 -14.77 -0.89
N ALA A 257 -8.57 -14.24 -0.61
CA ALA A 257 -9.07 -14.09 0.75
C ALA A 257 -9.11 -15.46 1.46
N ASP A 258 -9.59 -16.50 0.78
CA ASP A 258 -9.63 -17.86 1.31
C ASP A 258 -8.23 -18.41 1.56
N ALA A 259 -7.31 -18.27 0.60
CA ALA A 259 -5.93 -18.70 0.76
C ALA A 259 -5.24 -18.00 1.94
N LEU A 260 -5.48 -16.69 2.12
CA LEU A 260 -5.00 -15.97 3.30
C LEU A 260 -5.62 -16.52 4.57
N ARG A 261 -6.93 -16.75 4.63
CA ARG A 261 -7.57 -17.32 5.83
C ARG A 261 -7.00 -18.72 6.17
N ASN A 262 -6.77 -19.56 5.17
CA ASN A 262 -6.38 -20.95 5.32
C ASN A 262 -4.89 -21.11 5.68
N HIS A 263 -4.02 -20.31 5.07
CA HIS A 263 -2.56 -20.45 5.20
C HIS A 263 -1.93 -19.46 6.16
N ASP A 264 -2.64 -18.40 6.53
CA ASP A 264 -2.09 -17.39 7.42
C ASP A 264 -2.07 -17.88 8.88
N LYS A 265 -0.95 -18.52 9.25
CA LYS A 265 -0.67 -18.97 10.62
C LYS A 265 -0.38 -17.82 11.57
N SER A 266 -0.29 -16.60 11.07
CA SER A 266 -0.02 -15.46 11.91
C SER A 266 -1.27 -15.12 12.72
N LYS A 267 -1.16 -15.32 14.04
CA LYS A 267 -2.21 -14.97 15.00
C LYS A 267 -2.20 -13.46 15.20
N PHE A 268 -2.60 -12.71 14.18
CA PHE A 268 -2.89 -11.28 14.34
C PHE A 268 -4.22 -11.10 15.03
N VAL A 269 -4.35 -10.00 15.79
CA VAL A 269 -5.65 -9.54 16.24
C VAL A 269 -5.73 -8.04 16.00
N SER A 270 -6.58 -7.64 15.05
CA SER A 270 -7.12 -6.29 15.05
C SER A 270 -8.18 -6.20 16.12
N VAL A 271 -8.05 -5.26 17.05
CA VAL A 271 -9.14 -4.92 17.97
C VAL A 271 -9.91 -3.76 17.34
N ALA A 272 -10.96 -4.09 16.61
CA ALA A 272 -12.03 -3.15 16.27
C ALA A 272 -13.23 -3.50 17.14
N ASP A 273 -13.75 -2.51 17.89
CA ASP A 273 -14.95 -2.66 18.74
C ASP A 273 -14.90 -3.81 19.78
N GLY A 274 -13.69 -4.23 20.19
CA GLY A 274 -13.50 -5.23 21.25
C GLY A 274 -13.50 -6.70 20.79
N ASN A 275 -13.64 -6.98 19.50
CA ASN A 275 -13.59 -8.34 18.96
C ASN A 275 -12.19 -8.67 18.42
N ALA A 276 -11.65 -9.82 18.84
CA ALA A 276 -10.43 -10.37 18.26
C ALA A 276 -10.74 -11.04 16.92
N LEU A 277 -9.91 -10.77 15.91
CA LEU A 277 -10.07 -11.32 14.56
C LEU A 277 -8.88 -12.24 14.28
N GLU A 278 -9.12 -13.51 13.95
CA GLU A 278 -8.07 -14.48 13.63
C GLU A 278 -7.81 -14.54 12.11
N GLY A 279 -6.54 -14.53 11.70
CA GLY A 279 -6.09 -14.74 10.31
C GLY A 279 -6.35 -13.56 9.35
N GLY A 280 -5.51 -13.39 8.33
CA GLY A 280 -5.74 -12.50 7.18
C GLY A 280 -5.58 -10.99 7.43
N HIS A 281 -5.58 -10.52 8.69
CA HIS A 281 -5.56 -9.09 9.00
C HIS A 281 -4.33 -8.33 8.44
N VAL A 282 -4.59 -7.18 7.82
CA VAL A 282 -3.56 -6.21 7.41
C VAL A 282 -3.80 -4.85 8.07
N CYS A 283 -2.75 -4.12 8.45
CA CYS A 283 -2.90 -2.80 9.08
C CYS A 283 -3.34 -1.75 8.05
N SER A 284 -2.69 -1.77 6.89
CA SER A 284 -2.98 -0.85 5.79
C SER A 284 -2.96 -1.59 4.46
N PHE A 285 -3.76 -1.16 3.49
CA PHE A 285 -3.76 -1.78 2.17
C PHE A 285 -3.83 -0.73 1.06
N LYS A 286 -3.14 -1.00 -0.05
CA LYS A 286 -3.36 -0.32 -1.32
C LYS A 286 -4.60 -0.94 -1.97
N VAL A 287 -5.58 -0.10 -2.29
CA VAL A 287 -6.83 -0.48 -2.96
C VAL A 287 -6.51 -1.00 -4.36
N SER A 288 -6.95 -2.22 -4.66
CA SER A 288 -6.71 -2.89 -5.95
C SER A 288 -7.20 -2.04 -7.12
N HIS A 289 -6.50 -2.09 -8.25
CA HIS A 289 -6.95 -1.57 -9.54
C HIS A 289 -7.41 -0.11 -9.53
N HIS A 290 -6.70 0.72 -8.77
CA HIS A 290 -6.99 2.16 -8.58
C HIS A 290 -8.40 2.44 -8.01
N GLY A 291 -9.07 1.42 -7.46
CA GLY A 291 -10.48 1.46 -7.10
C GLY A 291 -11.42 1.23 -8.28
N SER A 292 -11.08 0.33 -9.21
CA SER A 292 -12.01 -0.20 -10.21
C SER A 292 -13.21 -0.85 -9.53
N ALA A 293 -14.39 -0.72 -10.14
CA ALA A 293 -15.58 -1.45 -9.69
C ALA A 293 -15.38 -2.97 -9.82
N GLU A 294 -14.36 -3.40 -10.58
CA GLU A 294 -14.04 -4.81 -10.78
C GLU A 294 -13.16 -5.41 -9.68
N SER A 295 -12.87 -4.68 -8.60
CA SER A 295 -11.88 -5.08 -7.58
C SER A 295 -12.23 -4.49 -6.22
N THR A 296 -11.44 -4.80 -5.20
CA THR A 296 -11.66 -4.44 -3.80
C THR A 296 -13.05 -4.84 -3.33
N ASN A 297 -13.34 -6.13 -3.48
CA ASN A 297 -14.65 -6.65 -3.15
C ASN A 297 -14.87 -6.73 -1.62
N ASP A 298 -16.14 -6.71 -1.21
CA ASP A 298 -16.53 -6.66 0.20
C ASP A 298 -16.11 -7.93 0.97
N TYR A 299 -16.22 -9.12 0.37
CA TYR A 299 -15.75 -10.36 0.99
C TYR A 299 -14.25 -10.29 1.32
N PHE A 300 -13.42 -9.88 0.37
CA PHE A 300 -11.98 -9.71 0.56
C PHE A 300 -11.71 -8.75 1.73
N LEU A 301 -12.39 -7.60 1.80
CA LEU A 301 -12.27 -6.67 2.92
C LEU A 301 -12.69 -7.25 4.27
N THR A 302 -13.68 -8.17 4.29
CA THR A 302 -14.10 -8.85 5.53
C THR A 302 -13.06 -9.84 6.03
N VAL A 303 -12.19 -10.34 5.16
CA VAL A 303 -11.09 -11.25 5.55
C VAL A 303 -9.86 -10.44 5.94
N ILE A 304 -9.42 -9.51 5.10
CA ILE A 304 -8.17 -8.78 5.36
C ILE A 304 -8.32 -7.66 6.40
N LYS A 305 -9.55 -7.21 6.69
CA LYS A 305 -9.91 -6.30 7.79
C LYS A 305 -8.92 -5.13 7.99
N PRO A 306 -8.68 -4.30 6.97
CA PRO A 306 -7.73 -3.21 7.04
C PRO A 306 -8.15 -2.10 8.00
N SER A 307 -7.19 -1.46 8.68
CA SER A 307 -7.46 -0.22 9.44
C SER A 307 -7.42 1.02 8.57
N THR A 308 -6.58 1.02 7.53
CA THR A 308 -6.45 2.14 6.58
C THR A 308 -6.39 1.66 5.13
N ALA A 309 -6.96 2.45 4.22
CA ALA A 309 -6.95 2.18 2.79
C ALA A 309 -6.22 3.29 2.04
N ILE A 310 -5.44 2.95 1.01
CA ILE A 310 -4.77 3.93 0.14
C ILE A 310 -5.22 3.70 -1.30
N VAL A 311 -5.85 4.70 -1.89
CA VAL A 311 -6.29 4.67 -3.29
C VAL A 311 -5.26 5.40 -4.13
N SER A 312 -4.54 4.64 -4.95
CA SER A 312 -3.66 5.17 -5.98
C SER A 312 -4.46 5.36 -7.26
N SER A 313 -4.92 6.58 -7.52
CA SER A 313 -5.79 6.89 -8.65
C SER A 313 -5.58 8.32 -9.09
N GLY A 314 -5.76 8.60 -10.38
CA GLY A 314 -5.65 9.94 -10.93
C GLY A 314 -6.83 10.32 -11.80
N ILE A 315 -6.72 11.45 -12.46
CA ILE A 315 -7.79 11.93 -13.32
C ILE A 315 -7.72 11.24 -14.69
N GLN A 316 -8.66 10.33 -14.98
CA GLN A 316 -8.79 9.76 -16.31
C GLN A 316 -10.25 9.55 -16.73
N LYS A 317 -10.65 10.23 -17.82
CA LYS A 317 -12.02 10.20 -18.36
C LYS A 317 -12.51 8.81 -18.77
N LYS A 318 -11.58 7.93 -19.19
CA LYS A 318 -11.92 6.61 -19.73
C LYS A 318 -12.47 5.68 -18.64
N PHE A 319 -11.77 5.58 -17.52
CA PHE A 319 -12.06 4.60 -16.47
C PHE A 319 -12.88 5.20 -15.32
N LEU A 320 -12.65 6.49 -15.02
CA LEU A 320 -13.29 7.20 -13.90
C LEU A 320 -13.02 6.50 -12.56
N HIS A 321 -11.79 6.03 -12.34
CA HIS A 321 -11.37 5.51 -11.05
C HIS A 321 -11.01 6.68 -10.09
N PRO A 322 -11.17 6.49 -8.78
CA PRO A 322 -11.83 5.34 -8.16
C PRO A 322 -13.33 5.40 -8.40
N ARG A 323 -13.92 4.24 -8.64
CA ARG A 323 -15.34 4.07 -8.89
C ARG A 323 -16.13 4.34 -7.62
N ILE A 324 -17.30 4.97 -7.77
CA ILE A 324 -18.15 5.34 -6.63
C ILE A 324 -18.51 4.12 -5.78
N GLU A 325 -18.74 2.99 -6.43
CA GLU A 325 -19.06 1.71 -5.80
C GLU A 325 -17.96 1.29 -4.83
N VAL A 326 -16.68 1.47 -5.21
CA VAL A 326 -15.54 1.18 -4.33
C VAL A 326 -15.43 2.20 -3.21
N VAL A 327 -15.61 3.49 -3.50
CA VAL A 327 -15.56 4.53 -2.45
C VAL A 327 -16.62 4.27 -1.38
N GLU A 328 -17.82 3.87 -1.79
CA GLU A 328 -18.89 3.50 -0.87
C GLU A 328 -18.57 2.24 -0.06
N VAL A 329 -17.93 1.23 -0.67
CA VAL A 329 -17.47 0.01 0.01
C VAL A 329 -16.40 0.33 1.07
N LEU A 330 -15.52 1.30 0.81
CA LEU A 330 -14.45 1.69 1.74
C LEU A 330 -14.95 2.56 2.90
N ASP A 331 -16.02 3.34 2.71
CA ASP A 331 -16.52 4.26 3.71
C ASP A 331 -17.28 3.54 4.85
N ALA A 332 -16.70 3.51 6.05
CA ALA A 332 -17.32 2.90 7.23
C ALA A 332 -18.64 3.57 7.65
N ALA A 333 -18.95 4.79 7.18
CA ALA A 333 -20.22 5.45 7.42
C ALA A 333 -21.37 4.90 6.56
N THR A 334 -21.08 4.19 5.46
CA THR A 334 -22.12 3.65 4.57
C THR A 334 -22.79 2.38 5.12
N LYS A 335 -22.23 1.77 6.19
CA LYS A 335 -22.69 0.70 7.12
C LYS A 335 -23.51 -0.51 6.60
N TYR A 336 -24.17 -0.48 5.45
CA TYR A 336 -25.17 -1.46 5.02
C TYR A 336 -25.11 -1.79 3.52
N LYS A 337 -24.02 -1.46 2.82
CA LYS A 337 -23.91 -1.68 1.37
C LYS A 337 -23.10 -2.89 0.93
N TRP A 338 -22.37 -3.55 1.84
CA TRP A 338 -21.68 -4.80 1.52
C TRP A 338 -22.73 -5.89 1.26
N ASN A 339 -23.00 -6.18 -0.01
CA ASN A 339 -23.99 -7.17 -0.43
C ASN A 339 -23.38 -8.56 -0.46
N ILE A 340 -22.89 -8.97 0.71
CA ILE A 340 -22.22 -10.26 0.89
C ILE A 340 -23.20 -11.42 0.62
N GLN A 341 -24.51 -11.15 0.63
CA GLN A 341 -25.54 -12.15 0.35
C GLN A 341 -25.54 -12.63 -1.10
N GLU A 342 -25.13 -11.78 -2.05
CA GLU A 342 -24.96 -12.12 -3.47
C GLU A 342 -23.77 -13.06 -3.71
N TRP A 343 -22.86 -13.19 -2.74
CA TRP A 343 -21.80 -14.18 -2.80
C TRP A 343 -22.40 -15.57 -2.58
N LYS A 344 -22.49 -16.32 -3.69
CA LYS A 344 -23.01 -17.70 -3.73
C LYS A 344 -21.96 -18.75 -3.33
N ASP A 345 -20.83 -18.32 -2.79
CA ASP A 345 -19.72 -19.18 -2.41
C ASP A 345 -20.18 -20.36 -1.51
N PRO A 346 -19.82 -21.62 -1.84
CA PRO A 346 -20.23 -22.79 -1.07
C PRO A 346 -19.76 -22.80 0.39
N GLU A 347 -18.59 -22.25 0.71
CA GLU A 347 -18.12 -22.12 2.10
C GLU A 347 -18.92 -21.07 2.86
N MET A 348 -19.21 -19.93 2.24
CA MET A 348 -20.08 -18.90 2.83
C MET A 348 -21.49 -19.44 3.11
N LYS A 349 -22.02 -20.30 2.24
CA LYS A 349 -23.34 -20.95 2.45
C LYS A 349 -23.34 -21.91 3.63
N LYS A 350 -22.21 -22.55 3.97
CA LYS A 350 -22.14 -23.53 5.06
C LYS A 350 -22.35 -22.89 6.43
N ASP A 351 -21.84 -21.67 6.67
CA ASP A 351 -22.04 -20.98 7.94
C ASP A 351 -21.83 -19.45 7.84
N ARG A 352 -22.88 -18.71 7.48
CA ARG A 352 -22.87 -17.24 7.40
C ARG A 352 -22.65 -16.55 8.74
N SER A 353 -22.81 -17.25 9.87
CA SER A 353 -22.72 -16.67 11.22
C SER A 353 -21.28 -16.48 11.70
N LYS A 354 -20.31 -17.15 11.06
CA LYS A 354 -18.87 -17.02 11.34
C LYS A 354 -18.24 -15.73 10.83
N PHE A 355 -18.91 -15.02 9.93
CA PHE A 355 -18.36 -13.83 9.30
C PHE A 355 -18.90 -12.59 10.03
N GLN A 356 -18.06 -11.97 10.87
CA GLN A 356 -18.35 -10.64 11.39
C GLN A 356 -18.11 -9.60 10.29
N TYR A 357 -19.20 -9.14 9.68
CA TYR A 357 -19.21 -8.16 8.60
C TYR A 357 -19.05 -6.75 9.16
N THR A 358 -17.84 -6.42 9.58
CA THR A 358 -17.52 -5.07 10.08
C THR A 358 -16.51 -4.44 9.15
N ASN A 359 -16.88 -3.31 8.54
CA ASN A 359 -15.92 -2.46 7.87
C ASN A 359 -14.99 -1.86 8.95
N THR A 360 -13.73 -2.30 8.98
CA THR A 360 -12.71 -1.90 9.95
C THR A 360 -11.91 -0.66 9.52
N ILE A 361 -12.16 -0.14 8.31
CA ILE A 361 -11.42 0.98 7.74
C ILE A 361 -11.80 2.25 8.50
N LYS A 362 -10.82 2.84 9.18
CA LYS A 362 -10.97 4.09 9.93
C LYS A 362 -10.78 5.30 9.02
N ASN A 363 -9.87 5.20 8.05
CA ASN A 363 -9.52 6.28 7.14
C ASN A 363 -9.11 5.75 5.75
N VAL A 364 -9.51 6.50 4.72
CA VAL A 364 -9.11 6.29 3.33
C VAL A 364 -8.23 7.46 2.89
N PHE A 365 -7.11 7.16 2.26
CA PHE A 365 -6.14 8.11 1.75
C PHE A 365 -6.13 8.06 0.23
N TYR A 366 -6.10 9.21 -0.44
CA TYR A 366 -6.08 9.28 -1.90
C TYR A 366 -4.80 9.93 -2.38
N THR A 367 -4.14 9.34 -3.38
CA THR A 367 -2.94 9.95 -3.95
C THR A 367 -3.26 11.13 -4.88
N SER A 368 -4.47 11.19 -5.44
CA SER A 368 -4.96 12.33 -6.20
C SER A 368 -6.35 12.76 -5.75
N MET A 369 -6.73 14.00 -6.07
CA MET A 369 -8.09 14.47 -5.85
C MET A 369 -9.02 13.93 -6.94
N MET A 370 -10.20 13.44 -6.56
CA MET A 370 -11.23 13.11 -7.52
C MET A 370 -11.80 14.41 -8.12
N ASN A 371 -11.81 14.52 -9.44
CA ASN A 371 -12.38 15.67 -10.13
C ASN A 371 -13.88 15.50 -10.36
N ALA A 372 -14.68 16.12 -9.50
CA ALA A 372 -16.14 16.07 -9.56
C ALA A 372 -16.72 16.50 -10.93
N ASP A 373 -16.12 17.47 -11.62
CA ASP A 373 -16.59 17.94 -12.93
C ASP A 373 -16.51 16.81 -13.98
N LEU A 374 -15.57 15.87 -13.83
CA LEU A 374 -15.50 14.70 -14.72
C LEU A 374 -16.57 13.67 -14.41
N TYR A 375 -16.95 13.51 -13.15
CA TYR A 375 -18.07 12.64 -12.78
C TYR A 375 -19.38 13.24 -13.29
N GLU A 376 -19.57 14.55 -13.12
CA GLU A 376 -20.75 15.29 -13.60
C GLU A 376 -20.89 15.22 -15.13
N THR A 377 -19.82 15.54 -15.86
CA THR A 377 -19.85 15.54 -17.34
C THR A 377 -19.87 14.13 -17.95
N SER A 378 -19.66 13.08 -17.17
CA SER A 378 -19.75 11.70 -17.69
C SER A 378 -21.18 11.24 -17.95
N GLY A 379 -22.18 11.85 -17.29
CA GLY A 379 -23.57 11.40 -17.32
C GLY A 379 -23.83 10.03 -16.69
N LYS A 380 -22.83 9.41 -16.04
CA LYS A 380 -22.93 8.06 -15.46
C LYS A 380 -23.38 8.04 -14.00
N TYR A 381 -23.43 9.19 -13.34
CA TYR A 381 -23.64 9.28 -11.90
C TYR A 381 -24.79 10.21 -11.54
N THR A 382 -25.46 9.89 -10.43
CA THR A 382 -26.51 10.74 -9.85
C THR A 382 -25.91 11.96 -9.13
N ASP A 383 -26.68 13.04 -8.99
CA ASP A 383 -26.26 14.24 -8.25
C ASP A 383 -25.82 13.92 -6.82
N LYS A 384 -26.46 12.94 -6.17
CA LYS A 384 -26.08 12.48 -4.83
C LYS A 384 -24.69 11.85 -4.80
N GLN A 385 -24.35 11.05 -5.81
CA GLN A 385 -23.03 10.43 -5.94
C GLN A 385 -21.95 11.48 -6.26
N ILE A 386 -22.26 12.45 -7.12
CA ILE A 386 -21.37 13.58 -7.41
C ILE A 386 -21.11 14.40 -6.14
N GLN A 387 -22.17 14.71 -5.37
CA GLN A 387 -22.05 15.43 -4.11
C GLN A 387 -21.25 14.64 -3.06
N PHE A 388 -21.39 13.32 -3.02
CA PHE A 388 -20.57 12.47 -2.16
C PHE A 388 -19.09 12.57 -2.54
N ILE A 389 -18.74 12.42 -3.83
CA ILE A 389 -17.36 12.56 -4.32
C ILE A 389 -16.77 13.94 -3.98
N GLN A 390 -17.55 15.01 -4.17
CA GLN A 390 -17.15 16.37 -3.79
C GLN A 390 -16.87 16.50 -2.29
N ASN A 391 -17.63 15.79 -1.45
CA ASN A 391 -17.41 15.77 -0.01
C ASN A 391 -16.18 14.94 0.39
N THR A 392 -15.90 13.83 -0.29
CA THR A 392 -14.71 12.99 -0.04
C THR A 392 -13.43 13.71 -0.46
N SER A 393 -13.49 14.54 -1.49
CA SER A 393 -12.39 15.43 -1.93
C SER A 393 -12.23 16.70 -1.08
N ASN A 394 -13.05 16.93 -0.05
CA ASN A 394 -12.98 18.11 0.80
C ASN A 394 -12.01 17.91 1.96
N GLU A 395 -10.92 18.70 2.02
CA GLU A 395 -9.86 18.60 3.04
C GLU A 395 -10.39 18.58 4.50
N LYS A 396 -11.50 19.29 4.78
CA LYS A 396 -12.11 19.35 6.12
C LYS A 396 -12.93 18.12 6.46
N LYS A 397 -13.45 17.41 5.45
CA LYS A 397 -14.27 16.20 5.60
C LYS A 397 -13.47 14.92 5.36
N SER A 398 -12.35 14.98 4.66
CA SER A 398 -11.43 13.87 4.40
C SER A 398 -10.50 13.54 5.59
N ASN A 399 -10.81 14.05 6.79
CA ASN A 399 -9.92 14.00 7.97
C ASN A 399 -8.47 14.47 7.68
N GLY A 400 -8.32 15.44 6.75
CA GLY A 400 -7.06 16.15 6.51
C GLY A 400 -6.13 15.51 5.48
N ILE A 401 -6.60 14.61 4.63
CA ILE A 401 -5.80 14.08 3.51
C ILE A 401 -6.27 14.73 2.21
N VAL A 402 -5.33 15.40 1.57
CA VAL A 402 -5.48 16.14 0.33
C VAL A 402 -4.55 15.45 -0.65
N GLY A 403 -5.05 15.12 -1.85
CA GLY A 403 -4.30 14.36 -2.85
C GLY A 403 -2.83 14.75 -2.95
N GLY A 404 -1.96 13.74 -2.91
CA GLY A 404 -0.52 13.84 -3.04
C GLY A 404 0.17 12.55 -2.61
N ASP A 405 1.47 12.60 -2.32
CA ASP A 405 2.15 11.40 -1.83
C ASP A 405 1.77 11.12 -0.37
N ILE A 406 1.37 9.88 -0.12
CA ILE A 406 0.97 9.40 1.20
C ILE A 406 2.12 8.58 1.76
N VAL A 407 2.54 8.91 2.97
CA VAL A 407 3.67 8.26 3.63
C VAL A 407 3.21 7.59 4.91
N LEU A 408 3.49 6.30 5.03
CA LEU A 408 3.31 5.53 6.24
C LEU A 408 4.67 5.27 6.86
N VAL A 409 4.79 5.42 8.17
CA VAL A 409 6.03 5.12 8.89
C VAL A 409 5.71 4.25 10.08
N VAL A 410 6.37 3.09 10.13
CA VAL A 410 6.31 2.13 11.22
C VAL A 410 7.63 2.17 11.95
N GLU A 411 7.57 2.53 13.22
CA GLU A 411 8.67 2.44 14.16
C GLU A 411 8.08 2.20 15.54
N ASP A 412 8.52 1.13 16.20
CA ASP A 412 8.06 0.79 17.53
C ASP A 412 9.15 0.07 18.31
N LYS A 413 9.22 0.34 19.61
CA LYS A 413 10.09 -0.37 20.55
C LYS A 413 9.62 -1.80 20.80
N ASN A 414 8.32 -2.06 20.64
CA ASN A 414 7.67 -3.35 20.93
C ASN A 414 7.17 -4.04 19.66
N ILE A 415 7.87 -3.84 18.53
CA ILE A 415 7.42 -4.24 17.19
C ILE A 415 6.91 -5.69 17.10
N ASP A 416 7.45 -6.62 17.89
CA ASP A 416 7.03 -8.03 17.89
C ASP A 416 5.61 -8.26 18.43
N THR A 417 5.16 -7.42 19.37
CA THR A 417 3.87 -7.59 20.05
C THR A 417 2.86 -6.54 19.62
N GLU A 418 3.34 -5.34 19.31
CA GLU A 418 2.57 -4.17 18.95
C GLU A 418 3.35 -3.31 17.95
N SER A 419 2.66 -2.84 16.92
CA SER A 419 3.25 -1.90 15.97
C SER A 419 2.38 -0.66 15.86
N ASN A 420 2.93 0.47 16.32
CA ASN A 420 2.41 1.78 16.02
C ASN A 420 2.89 2.23 14.64
N TYR A 421 1.99 2.81 13.86
CA TYR A 421 2.34 3.45 12.60
C TYR A 421 1.66 4.81 12.47
N ILE A 422 2.36 5.71 11.80
CA ILE A 422 1.83 7.02 11.44
C ILE A 422 1.54 7.06 9.95
N VAL A 423 0.53 7.83 9.57
CA VAL A 423 0.26 8.16 8.18
C VAL A 423 0.24 9.67 8.03
N PHE A 424 0.92 10.18 7.01
CA PHE A 424 0.88 11.60 6.68
C PHE A 424 0.97 11.90 5.19
N TRP A 425 0.39 13.04 4.81
CA TRP A 425 0.61 13.65 3.51
C TRP A 425 1.88 14.49 3.54
N ASN A 426 2.74 14.33 2.53
CA ASN A 426 4.04 14.98 2.50
C ASN A 426 4.02 16.46 2.07
N GLY A 427 2.85 17.02 1.75
CA GLY A 427 2.68 18.40 1.33
C GLY A 427 2.82 18.64 -0.18
N GLU A 428 3.10 17.61 -0.99
CA GLU A 428 3.09 17.72 -2.45
C GLU A 428 1.65 17.62 -2.97
N LYS A 429 1.19 18.65 -3.67
CA LYS A 429 -0.08 18.57 -4.38
C LYS A 429 0.09 17.66 -5.59
N GLY A 430 -0.90 16.82 -5.86
CA GLY A 430 -0.95 16.06 -7.11
C GLY A 430 -0.79 16.95 -8.33
N ASP A 431 -0.12 16.46 -9.38
CA ASP A 431 0.00 17.20 -10.64
C ASP A 431 -1.37 17.31 -11.36
N ASP A 432 -2.32 16.46 -10.98
CA ASP A 432 -3.70 16.39 -11.48
C ASP A 432 -4.71 17.19 -10.62
N VAL A 433 -4.30 18.26 -9.94
CA VAL A 433 -5.24 19.09 -9.15
C VAL A 433 -6.09 19.95 -10.10
N LEU A 434 -7.10 19.32 -10.71
CA LEU A 434 -8.22 20.00 -11.36
C LEU A 434 -9.38 20.02 -10.37
N ILE A 435 -9.38 21.08 -9.56
CA ILE A 435 -10.52 21.51 -8.77
C ILE A 435 -11.45 22.28 -9.71
N SER A 436 -12.77 22.28 -9.48
CA SER A 436 -13.72 22.97 -10.33
C SER A 436 -13.32 24.44 -10.57
N SER A 437 -13.63 24.95 -11.77
CA SER A 437 -13.27 26.31 -12.19
C SER A 437 -13.79 27.42 -11.26
N GLU A 438 -14.84 27.17 -10.47
CA GLU A 438 -15.32 28.07 -9.41
C GLU A 438 -14.50 27.98 -8.11
N GLN A 439 -14.06 26.79 -7.69
CA GLN A 439 -13.19 26.66 -6.52
C GLN A 439 -11.80 27.24 -6.77
N ILE A 440 -11.30 27.19 -8.02
CA ILE A 440 -10.07 27.85 -8.45
C ILE A 440 -10.14 29.37 -8.24
N LYS A 441 -11.25 30.04 -8.56
CA LYS A 441 -11.42 31.49 -8.32
C LYS A 441 -11.38 31.85 -6.83
N SER A 442 -11.83 30.96 -5.95
CA SER A 442 -11.78 31.16 -4.49
C SER A 442 -10.40 30.88 -3.85
N LEU A 443 -9.53 30.15 -4.57
CA LEU A 443 -8.20 29.73 -4.14
C LEU A 443 -7.08 30.54 -4.82
N GLN A 444 -7.32 31.12 -5.99
CA GLN A 444 -6.43 32.07 -6.65
C GLN A 444 -6.34 33.36 -5.81
N GLY A 445 -5.18 33.61 -5.24
CA GLY A 445 -4.90 34.74 -4.35
C GLY A 445 -4.59 34.34 -2.90
N LYS A 446 -4.89 33.10 -2.49
CA LYS A 446 -4.44 32.56 -1.20
C LYS A 446 -3.25 31.65 -1.43
N LYS A 447 -2.03 32.13 -1.12
CA LYS A 447 -0.91 31.22 -0.83
C LYS A 447 -1.40 30.29 0.28
N ALA A 448 -1.66 29.01 -0.03
CA ALA A 448 -1.82 28.01 1.00
C ALA A 448 -0.55 28.07 1.84
N LYS A 449 -0.69 28.41 3.13
CA LYS A 449 0.45 28.37 4.05
C LYS A 449 1.05 26.97 3.93
N GLN A 450 2.35 26.88 3.60
CA GLN A 450 3.09 25.65 3.87
C GLN A 450 2.77 25.23 5.31
N PRO A 451 2.65 23.92 5.59
CA PRO A 451 2.45 23.45 6.95
C PRO A 451 3.48 24.14 7.85
N ASP A 452 3.00 24.85 8.86
CA ASP A 452 3.87 25.57 9.78
C ASP A 452 4.77 24.55 10.47
N ALA A 453 6.07 24.56 10.12
CA ALA A 453 7.08 23.68 10.69
C ALA A 453 7.18 23.84 12.23
N GLN A 454 6.61 24.91 12.79
CA GLN A 454 6.58 25.20 14.22
C GLN A 454 5.28 24.76 14.92
N ASN A 455 4.25 24.29 14.20
CA ASN A 455 2.98 23.84 14.81
C ASN A 455 2.42 22.53 14.19
N PRO A 456 2.99 21.36 14.56
CA PRO A 456 2.66 20.05 13.96
C PRO A 456 1.25 19.52 14.23
N LYS A 457 0.43 20.20 15.05
CA LYS A 457 -0.91 19.74 15.47
C LYS A 457 -2.04 19.99 14.45
N LYS A 458 -1.81 20.67 13.31
CA LYS A 458 -2.90 21.08 12.40
C LYS A 458 -2.81 20.59 10.94
N ALA A 459 -1.88 19.72 10.57
CA ALA A 459 -1.87 19.12 9.23
C ALA A 459 -1.46 17.64 9.25
N GLY A 460 -2.44 16.76 9.05
CA GLY A 460 -2.28 15.49 8.36
C GLY A 460 -1.40 14.40 8.99
N LEU A 461 -1.21 14.35 10.31
CA LEU A 461 -0.58 13.21 10.99
C LEU A 461 -1.64 12.41 11.75
N ILE A 462 -1.84 11.15 11.36
CA ILE A 462 -2.76 10.23 12.06
C ILE A 462 -1.95 9.04 12.58
N ARG A 463 -2.25 8.62 13.81
CA ARG A 463 -1.57 7.49 14.47
C ARG A 463 -2.52 6.30 14.57
N TYR A 464 -1.98 5.12 14.34
CA TYR A 464 -2.69 3.85 14.41
C TYR A 464 -1.82 2.82 15.14
N GLN A 465 -2.46 1.76 15.62
CA GLN A 465 -1.85 0.72 16.45
C GLN A 465 -2.38 -0.64 15.99
N CYS A 466 -1.48 -1.61 15.81
CA CYS A 466 -1.79 -3.00 15.49
C CYS A 466 -1.22 -3.94 16.55
N HIS A 467 -1.91 -5.05 16.84
CA HIS A 467 -1.53 -6.00 17.89
C HIS A 467 -1.46 -7.45 17.38
N THR A 468 -0.65 -8.26 18.06
CA THR A 468 -0.68 -9.73 17.95
C THR A 468 -1.69 -10.33 18.94
N ALA A 469 -2.19 -11.55 18.66
CA ALA A 469 -3.30 -12.18 19.39
C ALA A 469 -3.06 -12.43 20.88
N THR A 470 -1.80 -12.44 21.34
CA THR A 470 -1.44 -12.84 22.71
C THR A 470 -1.78 -11.80 23.79
N GLN A 471 -2.28 -10.60 23.44
CA GLN A 471 -2.46 -9.50 24.39
C GLN A 471 -3.81 -8.76 24.39
N VAL A 472 -4.90 -9.27 23.78
CA VAL A 472 -6.22 -8.62 23.94
C VAL A 472 -6.76 -8.83 25.37
N LYS A 473 -6.22 -8.09 26.33
CA LYS A 473 -6.79 -7.87 27.66
C LYS A 473 -7.18 -6.40 27.75
N HIS A 474 -8.49 -6.16 27.61
CA HIS A 474 -9.24 -4.98 28.04
C HIS A 474 -8.55 -3.60 27.88
N TYR A 475 -8.60 -3.04 26.67
CA TYR A 475 -8.43 -1.60 26.49
C TYR A 475 -9.81 -0.91 26.49
N LYS A 476 -10.02 0.02 27.42
CA LYS A 476 -11.13 0.98 27.38
C LYS A 476 -10.69 2.17 26.52
N TYR A 477 -11.37 2.43 25.41
CA TYR A 477 -11.18 3.64 24.62
C TYR A 477 -11.75 4.85 25.38
N THR A 478 -10.93 5.87 25.65
CA THR A 478 -11.41 7.20 26.02
C THR A 478 -11.62 8.03 24.75
N LYS A 479 -12.83 8.57 24.60
CA LYS A 479 -13.30 9.39 23.47
C LYS A 479 -12.47 10.65 23.23
#